data_AF-A0A8S3Y2S9-F1
#
_entry.id   AF-A0A8S3Y2S9-F1
#
_cell.length_a   1.000
_cell.length_b   1.000
_cell.length_c   1.000
_cell.angle_alpha   90.00
_cell.angle_beta   90.00
_cell.angle_gamma   90.00
#
_symmetry.space_group_name_H-M   'P 1'
#
loop_
_entity.id
_entity.type
_entity.pdbx_description
1 polymer ?
#
loop_
_entity_poly.entity_id
_entity_poly.type
_entity_poly.pdbx_seq_one_letter_code
_entity_poly.pdbx_strand_id
1 'polypeptide(L)'
;MNIVKWISLIMQTICVLNGFDYYHEQSMQSILMSKFAMLPNGSYFGYSITYQSQSQSLVISAPMADKIGQVFNYDIKSSNLTKIDFEIRREVENVTNYWLGATVKAGPSFFTLLREHEVLWKIKDKDYLELDVMRYYLEK
;
A
#
# COMPACT_ATOMS: atom_id res chain seq x y z
N MET A 1 -22.86 49.51 -14.63
CA MET A 1 -22.98 48.15 -14.06
C MET A 1 -21.86 47.18 -14.53
N ASN A 2 -20.65 47.68 -14.82
CA ASN A 2 -19.54 46.86 -15.35
C ASN A 2 -18.37 46.72 -14.36
N ILE A 3 -18.16 47.67 -13.45
CA ILE A 3 -17.02 47.67 -12.50
C ILE A 3 -17.08 46.49 -11.52
N VAL A 4 -18.28 46.12 -11.05
CA VAL A 4 -18.45 44.99 -10.11
C VAL A 4 -18.03 43.65 -10.75
N LYS A 5 -18.26 43.48 -12.06
CA LYS A 5 -17.85 42.27 -12.79
C LYS A 5 -16.33 42.19 -12.92
N TRP A 6 -15.67 43.32 -13.21
CA TRP A 6 -14.20 43.38 -13.31
C TRP A 6 -13.51 43.14 -11.98
N ILE A 7 -14.05 43.68 -10.88
CA ILE A 7 -13.50 43.42 -9.53
C ILE A 7 -13.62 41.93 -9.18
N SER A 8 -14.76 41.31 -9.47
CA SER A 8 -14.95 39.86 -9.25
C SER A 8 -13.97 39.01 -10.07
N LEU A 9 -13.69 39.39 -11.31
CA LEU A 9 -12.77 38.68 -12.20
C LEU A 9 -11.31 38.80 -11.73
N ILE A 10 -10.92 39.99 -11.27
CA ILE A 10 -9.57 40.24 -10.74
C ILE A 10 -9.35 39.44 -9.45
N MET A 11 -10.35 39.39 -8.54
CA MET A 11 -10.21 38.63 -7.30
C MET A 11 -10.08 37.12 -7.52
N GLN A 12 -10.87 36.54 -8.43
CA GLN A 12 -10.76 35.11 -8.75
C GLN A 12 -9.38 34.78 -9.34
N THR A 13 -8.87 35.65 -10.22
CA THR A 13 -7.54 35.45 -10.83
C THR A 13 -6.42 35.54 -9.79
N ILE A 14 -6.48 36.49 -8.84
CA ILE A 14 -5.49 36.62 -7.77
C ILE A 14 -5.55 35.46 -6.77
N CYS A 15 -6.74 34.96 -6.43
CA CYS A 15 -6.88 33.83 -5.52
C CYS A 15 -6.42 32.49 -6.12
N VAL A 16 -6.60 32.29 -7.43
CA VAL A 16 -6.21 31.03 -8.10
C VAL A 16 -4.70 30.99 -8.42
N LEU A 17 -4.07 32.14 -8.70
CA LEU A 17 -2.64 32.20 -9.04
C LEU A 17 -1.70 32.03 -7.84
N ASN A 18 -2.17 32.21 -6.60
CA ASN A 18 -1.33 32.14 -5.40
C ASN A 18 -1.31 30.76 -4.72
N GLY A 19 -1.20 29.70 -5.52
CA GLY A 19 -0.47 28.50 -5.10
C GLY A 19 -1.06 27.69 -3.94
N PHE A 20 -2.32 27.31 -4.03
CA PHE A 20 -2.90 26.32 -3.10
C PHE A 20 -2.28 24.91 -3.21
N ASP A 21 -1.43 24.64 -4.21
CA ASP A 21 -0.72 23.35 -4.38
C ASP A 21 0.51 23.17 -3.48
N TYR A 22 1.03 24.23 -2.85
CA TYR A 22 2.27 24.13 -2.03
C TYR A 22 2.08 23.47 -0.66
N TYR A 23 0.83 23.28 -0.20
CA TYR A 23 0.60 22.74 1.15
C TYR A 23 0.92 21.24 1.27
N HIS A 24 0.80 20.49 0.18
CA HIS A 24 0.95 19.03 0.27
C HIS A 24 2.41 18.58 0.33
N GLU A 25 3.32 19.27 -0.36
CA GLU A 25 4.73 18.86 -0.46
C GLU A 25 5.45 18.91 0.89
N GLN A 26 5.23 19.95 1.69
CA GLN A 26 5.85 20.06 3.02
C GLN A 26 5.33 19.03 4.02
N SER A 27 4.13 18.50 3.81
CA SER A 27 3.53 17.45 4.64
C SER A 27 3.87 16.03 4.18
N MET A 28 4.57 15.88 3.05
CA MET A 28 4.88 14.59 2.47
C MET A 28 6.04 13.92 3.20
N GLN A 29 5.75 12.79 3.86
CA GLN A 29 6.79 11.96 4.45
C GLN A 29 7.34 11.00 3.39
N SER A 30 8.63 11.12 3.07
CA SER A 30 9.32 10.17 2.20
C SER A 30 9.81 8.97 2.99
N ILE A 31 9.42 7.77 2.57
CA ILE A 31 9.90 6.51 3.13
C ILE A 31 11.10 6.06 2.29
N LEU A 32 12.31 6.37 2.76
CA LEU A 32 13.54 5.96 2.09
C LEU A 32 13.86 4.49 2.38
N MET A 33 13.78 3.67 1.34
CA MET A 33 14.01 2.23 1.39
C MET A 33 15.43 1.84 1.83
N SER A 34 16.41 2.70 1.54
CA SER A 34 17.84 2.51 1.87
C SER A 34 18.11 2.29 3.36
N LYS A 35 17.18 2.70 4.24
CA LYS A 35 17.32 2.57 5.69
C LYS A 35 16.88 1.20 6.23
N PHE A 36 16.08 0.42 5.48
CA PHE A 36 15.31 -0.68 6.07
C PHE A 36 15.39 -2.01 5.33
N ALA A 37 15.67 -2.03 4.03
CA ALA A 37 15.86 -3.29 3.32
C ALA A 37 16.72 -3.08 2.07
N MET A 38 17.75 -3.92 1.90
CA MET A 38 18.41 -4.11 0.60
C MET A 38 17.45 -4.85 -0.34
N LEU A 39 16.37 -4.19 -0.73
CA LEU A 39 15.46 -4.71 -1.75
C LEU A 39 16.16 -4.65 -3.11
N PRO A 40 16.04 -5.68 -3.95
CA PRO A 40 16.63 -5.64 -5.28
C PRO A 40 15.98 -4.54 -6.12
N ASN A 41 16.75 -4.02 -7.09
CA ASN A 41 16.22 -3.15 -8.13
C ASN A 41 15.10 -3.89 -8.87
N GLY A 42 13.96 -3.23 -9.09
CA GLY A 42 12.79 -3.86 -9.71
C GLY A 42 11.89 -4.64 -8.75
N SER A 43 12.09 -4.52 -7.42
CA SER A 43 11.20 -5.13 -6.42
C SER A 43 9.77 -4.59 -6.40
N TYR A 44 9.51 -3.47 -7.08
CA TYR A 44 8.25 -2.72 -7.07
C TYR A 44 7.78 -2.40 -5.64
N PHE A 45 8.69 -1.93 -4.79
CA PHE A 45 8.31 -1.44 -3.47
C PHE A 45 7.31 -0.29 -3.56
N GLY A 46 6.23 -0.37 -2.78
CA GLY A 46 5.12 0.58 -2.86
C GLY A 46 4.12 0.29 -3.97
N TYR A 47 4.20 -0.88 -4.63
CA TYR A 47 3.24 -1.28 -5.66
C TYR A 47 1.80 -1.23 -5.16
N SER A 48 1.56 -1.70 -3.94
CA SER A 48 0.27 -1.58 -3.26
C SER A 48 0.49 -1.12 -1.82
N ILE A 49 -0.33 -0.17 -1.37
CA ILE A 49 -0.23 0.44 -0.04
C ILE A 49 -1.63 0.55 0.55
N THR A 50 -1.76 0.23 1.84
CA THR A 50 -3.02 0.41 2.58
C THR A 50 -2.77 0.89 3.99
N TYR A 51 -3.74 1.62 4.56
CA TYR A 51 -3.66 2.19 5.90
C TYR A 51 -4.48 1.37 6.90
N GLN A 52 -3.83 0.95 7.99
CA GLN A 52 -4.46 0.29 9.12
C GLN A 52 -4.78 1.32 10.20
N SER A 53 -6.06 1.61 10.37
CA SER A 53 -6.52 2.72 11.22
C SER A 53 -6.26 2.51 12.71
N GLN A 54 -6.37 1.28 13.23
CA GLN A 54 -6.19 1.02 14.65
C GLN A 54 -4.72 1.09 15.10
N SER A 55 -3.81 0.56 14.29
CA SER A 55 -2.37 0.62 14.55
C SER A 55 -1.72 1.92 14.06
N GLN A 56 -2.44 2.72 13.26
CA GLN A 56 -1.91 3.90 12.59
C GLN A 56 -0.64 3.57 11.81
N SER A 57 -0.70 2.47 11.06
CA SER A 57 0.42 1.96 10.27
C SER A 57 0.04 1.81 8.80
N LEU A 58 1.04 1.84 7.92
CA LEU A 58 0.89 1.51 6.51
C LEU A 58 1.38 0.08 6.29
N VAL A 59 0.63 -0.67 5.50
CA VAL A 59 1.07 -1.95 4.94
C VAL A 59 1.50 -1.68 3.51
N ILE A 60 2.75 -1.96 3.21
CA ILE A 60 3.41 -1.63 1.94
C ILE A 60 3.92 -2.92 1.32
N SER A 61 3.59 -3.19 0.05
CA SER A 61 4.06 -4.38 -0.65
C SER A 61 5.22 -4.12 -1.60
N ALA A 62 5.97 -5.19 -1.88
CA ALA A 62 7.01 -5.29 -2.89
C ALA A 62 6.90 -6.67 -3.56
N PRO A 63 5.99 -6.84 -4.54
CA PRO A 63 5.63 -8.15 -5.09
C PRO A 63 6.76 -8.87 -5.83
N MET A 64 7.79 -8.14 -6.28
CA MET A 64 8.99 -8.70 -6.92
C MET A 64 10.25 -8.62 -6.05
N ALA A 65 10.11 -8.42 -4.75
CA ALA A 65 11.23 -8.38 -3.82
C ALA A 65 12.04 -9.68 -3.80
N ASP A 66 11.38 -10.83 -3.97
CA ASP A 66 11.98 -12.15 -4.09
C ASP A 66 11.06 -13.07 -4.92
N LYS A 67 11.29 -14.39 -4.89
CA LYS A 67 10.47 -15.37 -5.65
C LYS A 67 9.00 -15.37 -5.23
N ILE A 68 8.68 -14.85 -4.05
CA ILE A 68 7.33 -14.79 -3.51
C ILE A 68 6.78 -13.35 -3.58
N GLY A 69 7.53 -12.38 -3.08
CA GLY A 69 7.06 -11.04 -2.76
C GLY A 69 7.17 -10.77 -1.26
N GLN A 70 7.39 -9.51 -0.89
CA GLN A 70 7.54 -9.09 0.50
C GLN A 70 6.51 -8.03 0.87
N VAL A 71 6.13 -7.99 2.14
CA VAL A 71 5.23 -6.98 2.68
C VAL A 71 5.84 -6.40 3.94
N PHE A 72 5.67 -5.12 4.13
CA PHE A 72 6.24 -4.34 5.21
C PHE A 72 5.14 -3.64 5.99
N ASN A 73 5.31 -3.55 7.30
CA ASN A 73 4.52 -2.72 8.18
C ASN A 73 5.35 -1.48 8.53
N TYR A 74 4.85 -0.31 8.15
CA TYR A 74 5.40 0.99 8.47
C TYR A 74 4.59 1.65 9.59
N ASP A 75 5.17 1.76 10.76
CA ASP A 75 4.57 2.51 11.87
C ASP A 75 4.83 4.01 11.65
N ILE A 76 3.76 4.78 11.44
CA ILE A 76 3.82 6.20 11.09
C ILE A 76 4.42 7.02 12.23
N LYS A 77 4.11 6.68 13.49
CA LYS A 77 4.54 7.43 14.67
C LYS A 77 6.03 7.27 14.93
N SER A 78 6.51 6.03 14.88
CA SER A 78 7.92 5.72 15.13
C SER A 78 8.79 5.83 13.87
N SER A 79 8.18 6.01 12.70
CA SER A 79 8.86 5.97 11.40
C SER A 79 9.69 4.69 11.22
N ASN A 80 9.16 3.58 11.73
CA ASN A 80 9.83 2.28 11.72
C ASN A 80 9.20 1.39 10.65
N LEU A 81 10.03 0.86 9.75
CA LEU A 81 9.62 -0.11 8.75
C LEU A 81 10.09 -1.50 9.18
N THR A 82 9.15 -2.42 9.32
CA THR A 82 9.41 -3.82 9.70
C THR A 82 8.91 -4.73 8.60
N LYS A 83 9.74 -5.72 8.21
CA LYS A 83 9.29 -6.76 7.29
C LYS A 83 8.29 -7.65 8.01
N ILE A 84 7.18 -7.97 7.34
CA ILE A 84 6.22 -8.95 7.81
C ILE A 84 6.64 -10.29 7.22
N ASP A 85 7.02 -11.23 8.08
CA ASP A 85 7.28 -12.59 7.64
C ASP A 85 5.97 -13.37 7.52
N PHE A 86 5.89 -14.16 6.44
CA PHE A 86 4.79 -15.06 6.14
C PHE A 86 5.34 -16.46 5.98
N GLU A 87 4.72 -17.42 6.65
CA GLU A 87 4.96 -18.83 6.38
C GLU A 87 4.00 -19.24 5.25
N ILE A 88 4.53 -19.32 4.03
CA ILE A 88 3.75 -19.75 2.88
C ILE A 88 4.03 -21.23 2.67
N ARG A 89 3.03 -22.05 2.93
CA ARG A 89 3.07 -23.46 2.54
C ARG A 89 2.95 -23.52 1.02
N ARG A 90 3.98 -24.02 0.36
CA ARG A 90 3.96 -24.21 -1.09
C ARG A 90 3.36 -25.58 -1.36
N GLU A 91 2.20 -25.62 -2.00
CA GLU A 91 1.66 -26.88 -2.51
C GLU A 91 2.45 -27.39 -3.73
N VAL A 92 3.08 -26.49 -4.48
CA VAL A 92 3.83 -26.82 -5.70
C VAL A 92 5.24 -26.23 -5.65
N GLU A 93 6.27 -27.09 -5.67
CA GLU A 93 7.68 -26.71 -5.49
C GLU A 93 8.26 -25.81 -6.59
N ASN A 94 7.61 -25.69 -7.75
CA ASN A 94 8.17 -25.06 -8.94
C ASN A 94 7.52 -23.74 -9.38
N VAL A 95 6.52 -23.22 -8.65
CA VAL A 95 5.99 -21.89 -8.97
C VAL A 95 7.05 -20.85 -8.61
N THR A 96 7.41 -19.99 -9.55
CA THR A 96 8.28 -18.83 -9.32
C THR A 96 7.46 -17.57 -9.56
N ASN A 97 7.79 -16.49 -8.84
CA ASN A 97 7.13 -15.18 -8.92
C ASN A 97 5.70 -15.20 -8.40
N TYR A 98 5.53 -15.38 -7.08
CA TYR A 98 4.19 -15.41 -6.48
C TYR A 98 3.47 -14.06 -6.55
N TRP A 99 4.18 -12.95 -6.79
CA TRP A 99 3.59 -11.62 -6.81
C TRP A 99 2.74 -11.33 -5.56
N LEU A 100 3.18 -11.86 -4.41
CA LEU A 100 2.48 -11.68 -3.16
C LEU A 100 2.46 -10.20 -2.80
N GLY A 101 1.26 -9.67 -2.57
CA GLY A 101 1.06 -8.25 -2.30
C GLY A 101 0.90 -7.42 -3.57
N ALA A 102 0.57 -8.04 -4.71
CA ALA A 102 0.09 -7.32 -5.90
C ALA A 102 -1.11 -6.42 -5.54
N THR A 103 -1.95 -6.84 -4.60
CA THR A 103 -2.92 -5.94 -3.95
C THR A 103 -2.92 -6.15 -2.46
N VAL A 104 -2.93 -5.06 -1.70
CA VAL A 104 -3.09 -5.06 -0.25
C VAL A 104 -4.32 -4.27 0.15
N LYS A 105 -5.09 -4.78 1.10
CA LYS A 105 -6.26 -4.08 1.66
C LYS A 105 -6.30 -4.27 3.16
N ALA A 106 -6.53 -3.18 3.90
CA ALA A 106 -6.62 -3.22 5.35
C ALA A 106 -8.08 -3.21 5.83
N GLY A 107 -8.33 -3.99 6.89
CA GLY A 107 -9.38 -3.71 7.86
C GLY A 107 -8.82 -2.89 9.03
N PRO A 108 -9.61 -2.67 10.09
CA PRO A 108 -9.15 -1.90 11.25
C PRO A 108 -7.92 -2.49 11.93
N SER A 109 -7.89 -3.82 12.10
CA SER A 109 -6.87 -4.59 12.85
C SER A 109 -6.15 -5.65 12.02
N PHE A 110 -6.58 -5.89 10.78
CA PHE A 110 -6.09 -6.94 9.91
C PHE A 110 -5.80 -6.38 8.52
N PHE A 111 -5.15 -7.18 7.67
CA PHE A 111 -5.02 -6.86 6.26
C PHE A 111 -5.06 -8.15 5.44
N THR A 112 -5.36 -7.99 4.16
CA THR A 112 -5.43 -9.06 3.17
C THR A 112 -4.43 -8.79 2.08
N LEU A 113 -3.82 -9.87 1.61
CA LEU A 113 -2.91 -9.85 0.49
C LEU A 113 -3.53 -10.65 -0.64
N LEU A 114 -3.38 -10.14 -1.85
CA LEU A 114 -3.74 -10.85 -3.06
C LEU A 114 -2.47 -11.16 -3.83
N ARG A 115 -2.47 -12.37 -4.41
CA ARG A 115 -1.68 -12.74 -5.57
C ARG A 115 -2.57 -12.62 -6.80
N GLU A 116 -1.97 -12.47 -7.98
CA GLU A 116 -2.59 -12.45 -9.31
C GLU A 116 -3.76 -13.44 -9.52
N HIS A 117 -3.81 -14.58 -8.80
CA HIS A 117 -4.91 -15.55 -8.87
C HIS A 117 -5.41 -16.11 -7.51
N GLU A 118 -4.93 -15.65 -6.35
CA GLU A 118 -5.26 -16.25 -5.03
C GLU A 118 -5.34 -15.20 -3.90
N VAL A 119 -6.22 -15.42 -2.91
CA VAL A 119 -6.42 -14.50 -1.76
C VAL A 119 -5.84 -15.09 -0.48
N LEU A 120 -4.92 -14.37 0.18
CA LEU A 120 -4.33 -14.76 1.47
C LEU A 120 -4.73 -13.78 2.58
N TRP A 121 -5.17 -14.30 3.73
CA TRP A 121 -5.62 -13.51 4.88
C TRP A 121 -4.63 -13.60 6.04
N LYS A 122 -4.29 -12.47 6.66
CA LYS A 122 -3.56 -12.43 7.94
C LYS A 122 -4.36 -11.71 9.00
N ILE A 123 -4.75 -12.43 10.05
CA ILE A 123 -5.37 -11.90 11.26
C ILE A 123 -4.29 -11.82 12.35
N LYS A 124 -4.24 -10.69 13.06
CA LYS A 124 -3.09 -10.31 13.90
C LYS A 124 -2.81 -11.25 15.10
N ASP A 125 -3.66 -12.22 15.41
CA ASP A 125 -3.54 -13.00 16.65
C ASP A 125 -3.69 -14.53 16.55
N LYS A 126 -4.04 -15.14 15.40
CA LYS A 126 -4.12 -16.60 15.23
C LYS A 126 -3.86 -17.02 13.78
N ASP A 127 -3.44 -18.28 13.63
CA ASP A 127 -3.00 -19.00 12.42
C ASP A 127 -3.59 -18.53 11.09
N TYR A 128 -2.75 -18.65 10.05
CA TYR A 128 -3.12 -18.38 8.66
C TYR A 128 -4.39 -19.15 8.27
N LEU A 129 -5.41 -18.41 7.83
CA LEU A 129 -6.54 -18.98 7.12
C LEU A 129 -6.25 -18.84 5.63
N GLU A 130 -5.65 -19.89 5.09
CA GLU A 130 -5.60 -20.11 3.64
C GLU A 130 -7.02 -20.46 3.21
N LEU A 131 -7.73 -19.45 2.68
CA LEU A 131 -9.00 -19.68 2.02
C LEU A 131 -8.65 -20.04 0.57
N ASP A 132 -8.96 -21.26 0.19
CA ASP A 132 -9.01 -21.73 -1.19
C ASP A 132 -10.15 -21.01 -1.92
N VAL A 133 -9.97 -19.71 -2.20
CA VAL A 133 -11.01 -18.82 -2.77
C VAL A 133 -11.28 -19.14 -4.25
N MET A 134 -10.53 -20.07 -4.85
CA MET A 134 -10.72 -20.43 -6.27
C MET A 134 -12.04 -21.18 -6.56
N ARG A 135 -12.74 -21.75 -5.58
CA ARG A 135 -14.06 -22.35 -5.84
C ARG A 135 -15.22 -21.36 -5.92
N TYR A 136 -15.16 -20.21 -5.24
CA TYR A 136 -16.36 -19.37 -5.09
C TYR A 136 -16.64 -18.44 -6.27
N TYR A 137 -15.64 -18.19 -7.13
CA TYR A 137 -15.80 -17.35 -8.33
C TYR A 137 -15.93 -18.11 -9.65
N LEU A 138 -15.72 -19.44 -9.66
CA LEU A 138 -15.89 -20.28 -10.84
C LEU A 138 -17.25 -21.02 -10.88
N GLU A 139 -18.04 -20.96 -9.79
CA GLU A 139 -19.38 -21.57 -9.71
C GLU A 139 -20.54 -20.55 -9.80
N LYS A 140 -20.30 -19.33 -10.29
CA LYS A 140 -21.35 -18.35 -10.57
C LYS A 140 -21.32 -17.82 -12.00
#